data_AF-A0A2V8QVQ6-F1
#
_entry.id   AF-A0A2V8QVQ6-F1
#
_cell.length_a   1.000
_cell.length_b   1.000
_cell.length_c   1.000
_cell.angle_alpha   90.00
_cell.angle_beta   90.00
_cell.angle_gamma   90.00
#
_symmetry.space_group_name_H-M   'P 1'
#
loop_
_entity.id
_entity.type
_entity.pdbx_description
1 polymer ?
#
loop_
_entity_poly.entity_id
_entity_poly.type
_entity_poly.pdbx_seq_one_letter_code
_entity_poly.pdbx_strand_id
1 'polypeptide(L)'
;MPAPESRGQSFLNDSSRGESADSLPDTSSYFEAWLDSLRPSLKTIDSPFNFEGTLRLDCYVTGVVRSQTGTLIVSETAELQANIFVATAIVDGLLRGDIRATERVGLGSQARVIGNIETPALA
;
A
#
# COMPACT_ATOMS: atom_id res chain seq x y z
N MET A 1 17.46 -58.04 -56.03
CA MET A 1 17.29 -57.36 -57.35
C MET A 1 16.01 -57.88 -57.96
N PRO A 2 15.11 -57.03 -58.51
CA PRO A 2 14.97 -55.58 -58.28
C PRO A 2 14.51 -55.33 -56.81
N ALA A 3 13.66 -54.39 -56.37
CA ALA A 3 13.00 -53.19 -56.92
C ALA A 3 12.76 -52.16 -55.78
N PRO A 4 12.57 -50.85 -56.08
CA PRO A 4 12.02 -49.89 -55.12
C PRO A 4 10.60 -49.42 -55.49
N GLU A 5 9.73 -49.26 -54.49
CA GLU A 5 8.42 -48.60 -54.66
C GLU A 5 8.43 -47.20 -54.05
N SER A 6 8.11 -46.19 -54.87
CA SER A 6 8.04 -44.79 -54.45
C SER A 6 6.67 -44.44 -53.87
N ARG A 7 6.65 -43.73 -52.73
CA ARG A 7 5.63 -42.72 -52.41
C ARG A 7 6.18 -41.71 -51.42
N GLY A 8 6.17 -40.44 -51.79
CA GLY A 8 6.74 -39.36 -50.99
C GLY A 8 5.81 -38.90 -49.87
N GLN A 9 6.40 -38.59 -48.72
CA GLN A 9 5.89 -37.66 -47.72
C GLN A 9 7.04 -36.67 -47.49
N SER A 10 6.91 -35.45 -48.01
CA SER A 10 6.31 -34.28 -47.35
C SER A 10 7.37 -33.49 -46.59
N PHE A 11 7.58 -32.26 -47.07
CA PHE A 11 8.15 -31.06 -46.42
C PHE A 11 8.96 -31.22 -45.12
N LEU A 12 10.11 -30.53 -45.06
CA LEU A 12 10.81 -30.30 -43.80
C LEU A 12 9.89 -29.53 -42.83
N ASN A 13 9.20 -30.25 -41.96
CA ASN A 13 8.63 -29.66 -40.76
C ASN A 13 9.77 -29.49 -39.77
N ASP A 14 9.94 -28.27 -39.25
CA ASP A 14 10.98 -28.00 -38.26
C ASP A 14 10.80 -28.89 -37.03
N SER A 15 11.91 -29.17 -36.34
CA SER A 15 11.95 -30.18 -35.30
C SER A 15 11.19 -29.74 -34.05
N SER A 16 10.50 -30.68 -33.40
CA SER A 16 9.85 -30.47 -32.11
C SER A 16 10.87 -30.12 -31.02
N ARG A 17 11.24 -28.84 -30.93
CA ARG A 17 12.02 -28.30 -29.81
C ARG A 17 11.04 -27.97 -28.71
N GLY A 18 10.90 -28.92 -27.79
CA GLY A 18 9.73 -29.03 -26.91
C GLY A 18 9.50 -27.84 -25.99
N GLU A 19 8.28 -27.80 -25.46
CA GLU A 19 7.92 -27.01 -24.28
C GLU A 19 8.84 -27.41 -23.12
N SER A 20 9.88 -26.59 -22.95
CA SER A 20 10.87 -26.70 -21.88
C SER A 20 11.26 -25.29 -21.45
N ALA A 21 10.24 -24.48 -21.20
CA ALA A 21 10.35 -23.38 -20.25
C ALA A 21 10.55 -24.01 -18.86
N ASP A 22 11.79 -24.44 -18.59
CA ASP A 22 12.26 -24.85 -17.26
C ASP A 22 12.41 -23.58 -16.40
N SER A 23 11.28 -22.91 -16.19
CA SER A 23 11.11 -21.86 -15.21
C SER A 23 11.18 -22.54 -13.86
N LEU A 24 12.40 -22.61 -13.32
CA LEU A 24 12.68 -23.05 -11.95
C LEU A 24 11.57 -22.52 -11.02
N PRO A 25 10.90 -23.38 -10.22
CA PRO A 25 9.79 -22.94 -9.39
C PRO A 25 10.31 -21.95 -8.36
N ASP A 26 10.12 -20.66 -8.65
CA ASP A 26 10.75 -19.58 -7.91
C ASP A 26 10.37 -19.70 -6.43
N THR A 27 11.36 -19.60 -5.55
CA THR A 27 11.23 -19.78 -4.10
C THR A 27 10.16 -18.87 -3.50
N SER A 28 9.86 -17.75 -4.16
CA SER A 28 8.70 -16.88 -3.93
C SER A 28 7.37 -17.65 -3.81
N SER A 29 7.19 -18.76 -4.53
CA SER A 29 5.93 -19.52 -4.58
C SER A 29 5.50 -20.11 -3.23
N TYR A 30 6.45 -20.64 -2.45
CA TYR A 30 6.17 -21.14 -1.10
C TYR A 30 6.01 -19.99 -0.09
N PHE A 31 6.72 -18.88 -0.32
CA PHE A 31 6.62 -17.67 0.47
C PHE A 31 5.25 -16.97 0.29
N GLU A 32 4.72 -16.88 -0.93
CA GLU A 32 3.39 -16.34 -1.21
C GLU A 32 2.27 -17.21 -0.63
N ALA A 33 2.39 -18.55 -0.68
CA ALA A 33 1.42 -19.44 -0.03
C ALA A 33 1.44 -19.30 1.50
N TRP A 34 2.61 -19.08 2.09
CA TRP A 34 2.76 -18.79 3.53
C TRP A 34 2.25 -17.39 3.89
N LEU A 35 2.51 -16.38 3.05
CA LEU A 35 1.94 -15.05 3.20
C LEU A 35 0.42 -15.09 3.11
N ASP A 36 -0.18 -15.87 2.21
CA ASP A 36 -1.63 -15.98 2.08
C ASP A 36 -2.29 -16.54 3.35
N SER A 37 -1.67 -17.56 3.95
CA SER A 37 -2.04 -18.09 5.28
C SER A 37 -1.91 -17.03 6.40
N LEU A 38 -1.01 -16.05 6.24
CA LEU A 38 -0.85 -14.94 7.18
C LEU A 38 -1.67 -13.68 6.84
N ARG A 39 -2.16 -13.48 5.60
CA ARG A 39 -3.04 -12.36 5.21
C ARG A 39 -4.26 -12.15 6.15
N PRO A 40 -4.95 -13.18 6.70
CA PRO A 40 -6.00 -12.96 7.69
C PRO A 40 -5.52 -12.45 9.07
N SER A 41 -4.21 -12.54 9.37
CA SER A 41 -3.60 -12.05 10.62
C SER A 41 -2.74 -10.79 10.44
N LEU A 42 -2.16 -10.60 9.25
CA LEU A 42 -1.49 -9.38 8.80
C LEU A 42 -2.54 -8.30 8.53
N LYS A 43 -2.97 -7.68 9.62
CA LYS A 43 -4.02 -6.66 9.67
C LYS A 43 -3.57 -5.36 9.00
N THR A 44 -3.52 -5.35 7.67
CA THR A 44 -3.49 -4.12 6.87
C THR A 44 -4.69 -3.26 7.26
N ILE A 45 -4.44 -2.08 7.83
CA ILE A 45 -5.50 -1.15 8.25
C ILE A 45 -5.96 -0.33 7.04
N ASP A 46 -6.53 -1.04 6.07
CA ASP A 46 -7.26 -0.47 4.92
C ASP A 46 -8.63 0.08 5.36
N SER A 47 -9.16 -0.48 6.46
CA SER A 47 -10.38 0.02 7.12
C SER A 47 -10.12 1.39 7.77
N PRO A 48 -11.02 2.39 7.60
CA PRO A 48 -10.86 3.69 8.23
C PRO A 48 -10.91 3.56 9.76
N PHE A 49 -9.77 3.73 10.42
CA PHE A 49 -9.68 3.61 11.87
C PHE A 49 -10.32 4.84 12.53
N ASN A 50 -11.41 4.61 13.26
CA ASN A 50 -12.14 5.65 13.98
C ASN A 50 -11.78 5.63 15.47
N PHE A 51 -11.02 6.60 15.95
CA PHE A 51 -10.68 6.73 17.38
C PHE A 51 -11.52 7.80 18.07
N GLU A 52 -11.60 7.72 19.40
CA GLU A 52 -12.26 8.69 20.27
C GLU A 52 -11.29 9.03 21.43
N GLY A 53 -11.23 10.29 21.86
CA GLY A 53 -10.20 10.77 22.80
C GLY A 53 -8.95 11.32 22.11
N THR A 54 -7.74 10.90 22.50
CA THR A 54 -6.48 11.44 21.98
C THR A 54 -5.59 10.35 21.39
N LEU A 55 -5.16 10.52 20.14
CA LEU A 55 -4.24 9.62 19.44
C LEU A 55 -2.94 10.37 19.12
N ARG A 56 -1.79 9.87 19.58
CA ARG A 56 -0.47 10.35 19.17
C ARG A 56 0.19 9.36 18.22
N LEU A 57 0.79 9.87 17.16
CA LEU A 57 1.53 9.12 16.14
C LEU A 57 3.00 9.54 16.13
N ASP A 58 3.88 8.54 16.20
CA ASP A 58 5.36 8.66 16.19
C ASP A 58 5.95 7.72 15.11
N CYS A 59 5.19 7.46 14.06
CA CYS A 59 5.44 6.41 13.07
C CYS A 59 4.94 6.81 11.68
N TYR A 60 5.38 6.07 10.66
CA TYR A 60 4.86 6.20 9.30
C TYR A 60 3.43 5.66 9.22
N VAL A 61 2.49 6.48 8.72
CA VAL A 61 1.07 6.11 8.62
C VAL A 61 0.50 6.47 7.25
N THR A 62 0.00 5.46 6.55
CA THR A 62 -0.70 5.58 5.26
C THR A 62 -2.20 5.26 5.39
N GLY A 63 -3.02 5.80 4.48
CA GLY A 63 -4.44 5.46 4.36
C GLY A 63 -5.38 6.60 4.77
N VAL A 64 -6.36 6.31 5.64
CA VAL A 64 -7.39 7.29 6.07
C VAL A 64 -7.63 7.21 7.58
N VAL A 65 -7.35 8.31 8.28
CA VAL A 65 -7.59 8.46 9.73
C VAL A 65 -8.91 9.17 9.95
N ARG A 66 -9.78 8.64 10.84
CA ARG A 66 -11.05 9.28 11.19
C ARG A 66 -11.22 9.45 12.71
N SER A 67 -11.87 10.54 13.11
CA SER A 67 -12.37 10.78 14.45
C SER A 67 -13.43 11.87 14.42
N GLN A 68 -14.43 11.78 15.30
CA GLN A 68 -15.54 12.75 15.37
C GLN A 68 -15.31 13.83 16.43
N THR A 69 -14.60 13.48 17.51
CA THR A 69 -14.34 14.33 18.69
C THR A 69 -12.89 14.27 19.15
N GLY A 70 -12.03 13.52 18.44
CA GLY A 70 -10.69 13.20 18.91
C GLY A 70 -9.62 14.20 18.48
N THR A 71 -8.61 14.31 19.33
CA THR A 71 -7.37 15.05 19.07
C THR A 71 -6.32 14.12 18.46
N LEU A 72 -5.84 14.43 17.26
CA LEU A 72 -4.66 13.78 16.66
C LEU A 72 -3.40 14.60 16.97
N ILE A 73 -2.31 13.93 17.32
CA ILE A 73 -1.01 14.55 17.58
C ILE A 73 0.07 13.84 16.74
N VAL A 74 0.75 14.59 15.87
CA VAL A 74 1.82 14.09 15.01
C VAL A 74 3.16 14.60 15.54
N SER A 75 4.03 13.70 16.01
CA SER A 75 5.40 14.07 16.44
C SER A 75 6.25 14.58 15.28
N GLU A 76 7.27 15.39 15.58
CA GLU A 76 8.31 15.87 14.63
C GLU A 76 8.90 14.73 13.75
N THR A 77 9.10 13.56 14.37
CA THR A 77 9.65 12.33 13.77
C THR A 77 8.69 11.55 12.88
N ALA A 78 7.39 11.86 12.90
CA ALA A 78 6.39 11.10 12.15
C ALA A 78 6.20 11.64 10.73
N GLU A 79 6.02 10.73 9.76
CA GLU A 79 5.55 11.05 8.41
C GLU A 79 4.18 10.41 8.15
N LEU A 80 3.17 11.24 7.92
CA LEU A 80 1.84 10.82 7.50
C LEU A 80 1.71 10.95 5.98
N GLN A 81 1.22 9.89 5.32
CA GLN A 81 0.78 9.93 3.92
C GLN A 81 -0.67 9.43 3.83
N ALA A 82 -1.58 10.24 4.37
CA ALA A 82 -2.95 9.84 4.67
C ALA A 82 -3.94 11.01 4.60
N ASN A 83 -5.20 10.70 4.30
CA ASN A 83 -6.29 11.67 4.40
C ASN A 83 -6.80 11.68 5.85
N ILE A 84 -6.81 12.83 6.50
CA ILE A 84 -7.12 12.96 7.94
C ILE A 84 -8.47 13.65 8.11
N PHE A 85 -9.35 13.08 8.94
CA PHE A 85 -10.64 13.67 9.30
C PHE A 85 -10.78 13.61 10.83
N VAL A 86 -10.52 14.70 11.55
CA VAL A 86 -10.51 14.72 13.03
C VAL A 86 -11.16 15.98 13.59
N ALA A 87 -11.26 16.11 14.92
CA ALA A 87 -11.77 17.33 15.56
C ALA A 87 -10.65 18.38 15.70
N THR A 88 -9.64 18.06 16.50
CA THR A 88 -8.39 18.83 16.62
C THR A 88 -7.25 18.03 15.96
N ALA A 89 -6.46 18.67 15.09
CA ALA A 89 -5.19 18.11 14.58
C ALA A 89 -4.01 18.97 15.06
N ILE A 90 -3.04 18.37 15.75
CA ILE A 90 -1.76 18.98 16.09
C ILE A 90 -0.68 18.31 15.26
N VAL A 91 0.05 19.08 14.46
CA VAL A 91 1.10 18.56 13.56
C VAL A 91 2.42 19.25 13.85
N ASP A 92 3.43 18.52 14.32
CA ASP A 92 4.84 19.00 14.40
C ASP A 92 5.74 18.35 13.33
N GLY A 93 5.34 17.21 12.77
CA GLY A 93 6.10 16.45 11.77
C GLY A 93 5.72 16.71 10.32
N LEU A 94 5.98 15.71 9.46
CA LEU A 94 5.73 15.74 8.02
C LEU A 94 4.40 15.07 7.69
N LEU A 95 3.59 15.71 6.84
CA LEU A 95 2.25 15.25 6.49
C LEU A 95 2.00 15.51 5.00
N ARG A 96 1.61 14.47 4.27
CA ARG A 96 1.32 14.48 2.84
C ARG A 96 -0.11 13.99 2.60
N GLY A 97 -0.93 14.80 1.94
CA GLY A 97 -2.36 14.55 1.78
C GLY A 97 -3.24 15.51 2.58
N ASP A 98 -4.55 15.30 2.49
CA ASP A 98 -5.55 16.30 2.86
C ASP A 98 -5.97 16.19 4.35
N ILE A 99 -5.88 17.31 5.05
CA ILE A 99 -6.29 17.45 6.45
C ILE A 99 -7.67 18.10 6.51
N ARG A 100 -8.63 17.44 7.17
CA ARG A 100 -9.89 18.03 7.62
C ARG A 100 -9.96 18.02 9.14
N ALA A 101 -10.04 19.20 9.75
CA ALA A 101 -10.24 19.36 11.19
C ALA A 101 -11.52 20.15 11.45
N THR A 102 -12.47 19.59 12.20
CA THR A 102 -13.78 20.22 12.46
C THR A 102 -13.77 21.26 13.58
N GLU A 103 -12.76 21.25 14.45
CA GLU A 103 -12.51 22.31 15.44
C GLU A 103 -11.34 23.20 15.02
N ARG A 104 -10.13 22.62 14.87
CA ARG A 104 -8.89 23.37 14.65
C ARG A 104 -7.73 22.53 14.13
N VAL A 105 -6.81 23.18 13.40
CA VAL A 105 -5.44 22.69 13.19
C VAL A 105 -4.47 23.57 13.98
N GLY A 106 -3.59 22.93 14.75
CA GLY A 106 -2.39 23.54 15.31
C GLY A 106 -1.16 23.09 14.53
N LEU A 107 -0.36 24.02 14.01
CA LEU A 107 0.90 23.71 13.33
C LEU A 107 2.09 24.07 14.22
N GLY A 108 2.87 23.06 14.61
CA GLY A 108 4.09 23.23 15.38
C GLY A 108 5.25 23.80 14.57
N SER A 109 6.33 24.18 15.24
CA SER A 109 7.42 24.98 14.65
C SER A 109 8.22 24.27 13.56
N GLN A 110 8.15 22.94 13.45
CA GLN A 110 8.78 22.15 12.39
C GLN A 110 7.77 21.53 11.40
N ALA A 111 6.49 21.83 11.55
CA ALA A 111 5.40 21.23 10.79
C ALA A 111 5.55 21.42 9.28
N ARG A 112 5.38 20.33 8.53
CA ARG A 112 5.46 20.34 7.06
C ARG A 112 4.25 19.64 6.48
N VAL A 113 3.24 20.41 6.07
CA VAL A 113 2.04 19.88 5.39
C VAL A 113 2.17 20.07 3.88
N ILE A 114 1.87 19.01 3.12
CA ILE A 114 1.90 18.95 1.66
C ILE A 114 0.56 18.36 1.18
N GLY A 115 -0.45 19.21 1.05
CA GLY A 115 -1.83 18.83 0.69
C GLY A 115 -2.79 19.99 0.97
N ASN A 116 -4.11 19.75 0.88
CA ASN A 116 -5.09 20.75 1.31
C ASN A 116 -5.32 20.69 2.82
N ILE A 117 -5.65 21.84 3.43
CA ILE A 117 -6.03 21.94 4.84
C ILE A 117 -7.41 22.62 4.91
N GLU A 118 -8.43 21.87 5.33
CA GLU A 118 -9.78 22.36 5.59
C GLU A 118 -9.99 22.43 7.10
N THR A 119 -10.09 23.63 7.66
CA THR A 119 -10.36 23.84 9.09
C THR A 119 -11.04 25.19 9.34
N PRO A 120 -11.94 25.31 10.34
CA PRO A 120 -12.52 26.60 10.71
C PRO A 120 -11.60 27.45 11.60
N ALA A 121 -10.54 26.88 12.17
CA ALA A 121 -9.53 27.60 12.95
C ALA A 121 -8.12 27.03 12.73
N LEU A 122 -7.20 27.88 12.26
CA LEU A 122 -5.77 27.56 12.12
C LEU A 122 -4.99 28.39 13.16
N ALA A 123 -4.09 27.74 13.90
CA ALA A 123 -3.31 28.34 14.99
C ALA A 123 -1.86 27.82 15.03
#